data_AF-A0A937WHP0-F1
#
_entry.id   AF-A0A937WHP0-F1
#
_cell.length_a   1.000
_cell.length_b   1.000
_cell.length_c   1.000
_cell.angle_alpha   90.00
_cell.angle_beta   90.00
_cell.angle_gamma   90.00
#
_symmetry.space_group_name_H-M   'P 1'
#
loop_
_entity.id
_entity.type
_entity.pdbx_description
1 polymer ?
#
loop_
_entity_poly.entity_id
_entity_poly.type
_entity_poly.pdbx_seq_one_letter_code
_entity_poly.pdbx_strand_id
1 'polypeptide(L)'
;MNFVQVWFLGIINPSRMFDELKSRPAPLWGFCAVLIRFVFTSLTTILALYLLGRVPFVPSNLAFLTTENYYSAEIFFLPIFGLVAWLLMSSSAHIVLRLAGKASDFDQILNIVGMGMLIPMPVMRTGLLRKHSGCGIGQWLL
;
A
#
# COMPACT_ATOMS: atom_id res chain seq x y z
N MET A 1 -2.59 -9.05 -18.79
CA MET A 1 -3.50 -8.05 -18.21
C MET A 1 -2.75 -6.74 -18.02
N ASN A 2 -3.43 -5.61 -18.23
CA ASN A 2 -2.86 -4.27 -18.03
C ASN A 2 -2.94 -3.87 -16.54
N PHE A 3 -2.21 -2.82 -16.13
CA PHE A 3 -2.13 -2.34 -14.75
C PHE A 3 -3.51 -2.20 -14.06
N VAL A 4 -4.44 -1.50 -14.72
CA VAL A 4 -5.80 -1.26 -14.22
C VAL A 4 -6.58 -2.57 -14.03
N GLN A 5 -6.42 -3.54 -14.93
CA GLN A 5 -7.09 -4.83 -14.83
C GLN A 5 -6.58 -5.65 -13.65
N VAL A 6 -5.26 -5.60 -13.38
CA VAL A 6 -4.66 -6.27 -12.22
C VAL A 6 -5.07 -5.58 -10.92
N TRP A 7 -5.17 -4.26 -10.91
CA TRP A 7 -5.71 -3.51 -9.77
C TRP A 7 -7.17 -3.88 -9.47
N PHE A 8 -8.04 -3.90 -10.49
CA PHE A 8 -9.43 -4.36 -10.33
C PHE A 8 -9.50 -5.83 -9.88
N LEU A 9 -8.60 -6.68 -10.41
CA LEU A 9 -8.49 -8.06 -9.97
C LEU A 9 -8.12 -8.14 -8.49
N GLY A 10 -7.26 -7.27 -7.98
CA GLY A 10 -6.92 -7.17 -6.56
C GLY A 10 -8.12 -6.87 -5.66
N ILE A 11 -9.08 -6.09 -6.14
CA ILE A 11 -10.32 -5.78 -5.41
C ILE A 11 -11.24 -7.01 -5.34
N ILE A 12 -11.33 -7.79 -6.42
CA ILE A 12 -12.27 -8.92 -6.53
C ILE A 12 -11.67 -10.22 -5.98
N ASN A 13 -10.41 -10.50 -6.31
CA ASN A 13 -9.70 -11.73 -5.99
C ASN A 13 -8.20 -11.44 -5.76
N PRO A 14 -7.82 -11.08 -4.52
CA PRO A 14 -6.44 -10.70 -4.21
C PRO A 14 -5.44 -11.84 -4.42
N SER A 15 -5.84 -13.09 -4.21
CA SER A 15 -4.97 -14.26 -4.46
C SER A 15 -4.57 -14.35 -5.94
N ARG A 16 -5.55 -14.23 -6.85
CA ARG A 16 -5.27 -14.28 -8.29
C ARG A 16 -4.47 -13.07 -8.78
N MET A 17 -4.63 -11.91 -8.13
CA MET A 17 -3.78 -10.75 -8.41
C MET A 17 -2.31 -11.04 -8.11
N PHE A 18 -1.99 -11.73 -7.02
CA PHE A 18 -0.60 -12.08 -6.70
C PHE A 18 0.01 -13.00 -7.74
N ASP A 19 -0.73 -14.02 -8.20
CA ASP A 19 -0.27 -14.91 -9.26
C ASP A 19 0.00 -14.13 -10.56
N GLU A 20 -0.89 -13.20 -10.91
CA GLU A 20 -0.72 -12.35 -12.09
C GLU A 20 0.50 -11.42 -11.95
N LEU A 21 0.74 -10.86 -10.75
CA LEU A 21 1.87 -9.97 -10.49
C LEU A 21 3.24 -10.65 -10.59
N LYS A 22 3.34 -11.96 -10.29
CA LYS A 22 4.58 -12.72 -10.47
C LYS A 22 5.11 -12.66 -11.90
N SER A 23 4.22 -12.55 -12.90
CA SER A 23 4.58 -12.45 -14.31
C SER A 23 4.87 -11.03 -14.81
N ARG A 24 4.79 -10.02 -13.93
CA ARG A 24 4.92 -8.59 -14.27
C ARG A 24 6.29 -8.05 -13.87
N PRO A 25 6.78 -6.99 -14.54
CA PRO A 25 8.07 -6.40 -14.20
C PRO A 25 8.05 -5.88 -12.76
N ALA A 26 8.99 -6.39 -11.96
CA ALA A 26 9.22 -5.99 -10.59
C ALA A 26 10.48 -5.11 -10.50
N PRO A 27 10.50 -4.07 -9.64
CA PRO A 27 9.46 -3.58 -8.72
C PRO A 27 8.55 -2.47 -9.30
N LEU A 28 8.56 -2.30 -10.62
CA LEU A 28 7.99 -1.13 -11.31
C LEU A 28 6.48 -0.95 -11.06
N TRP A 29 5.70 -2.03 -11.03
CA TRP A 29 4.25 -1.94 -10.85
C TRP A 29 3.88 -1.53 -9.44
N GLY A 30 4.56 -2.07 -8.42
CA GLY A 30 4.38 -1.64 -7.03
C GLY A 30 4.77 -0.19 -6.83
N PHE A 31 5.88 0.24 -7.43
CA PHE A 31 6.32 1.64 -7.39
C PHE A 31 5.27 2.59 -8.00
N CYS A 32 4.79 2.28 -9.22
CA CYS A 32 3.75 3.07 -9.86
C CYS A 32 2.47 3.11 -9.01
N ALA A 33 2.08 1.99 -8.41
CA ALA A 33 0.89 1.91 -7.57
C ALA A 33 0.99 2.81 -6.32
N VAL A 34 2.15 2.80 -5.65
CA VAL A 34 2.41 3.66 -4.48
C VAL A 34 2.40 5.13 -4.88
N LEU A 35 3.08 5.49 -5.97
CA LEU A 35 3.07 6.87 -6.46
C LEU A 35 1.65 7.34 -6.80
N ILE A 36 0.90 6.55 -7.58
CA ILE A 36 -0.49 6.87 -7.93
C ILE A 36 -1.30 7.08 -6.65
N ARG A 37 -1.20 6.19 -5.66
CA ARG A 37 -1.95 6.34 -4.41
C ARG A 37 -1.60 7.64 -3.69
N PHE A 38 -0.35 7.84 -3.33
CA PHE A 38 0.00 8.94 -2.42
C PHE A 38 0.00 10.31 -3.11
N VAL A 39 0.36 10.38 -4.39
CA VAL A 39 0.22 11.62 -5.18
C VAL A 39 -1.25 11.95 -5.37
N PHE A 40 -2.09 10.98 -5.74
CA PHE A 40 -3.51 11.25 -5.94
C PHE A 40 -4.21 11.60 -4.62
N THR A 41 -3.93 10.91 -3.52
CA THR A 41 -4.45 11.28 -2.19
C THR A 41 -4.00 12.67 -1.77
N SER A 42 -2.74 13.03 -1.99
CA SER A 42 -2.22 14.37 -1.72
C SER A 42 -2.98 15.45 -2.51
N LEU A 43 -3.10 15.27 -3.83
CA LEU A 43 -3.72 16.25 -4.72
C LEU A 43 -5.24 16.33 -4.60
N THR A 44 -5.91 15.27 -4.18
CA THR A 44 -7.38 15.25 -4.09
C THR A 44 -7.85 15.52 -2.67
N THR A 45 -7.34 14.78 -1.69
CA THR A 45 -7.85 14.82 -0.32
C THR A 45 -7.18 15.93 0.47
N ILE A 46 -5.85 15.94 0.50
CA ILE A 46 -5.09 16.89 1.34
C ILE A 46 -5.18 18.30 0.77
N LEU A 47 -5.01 18.46 -0.54
CA LEU A 47 -5.18 19.76 -1.19
C LEU A 47 -6.60 20.32 -1.02
N ALA A 48 -7.65 19.49 -1.12
CA ALA A 48 -9.02 19.96 -0.88
C ALA A 48 -9.21 20.43 0.58
N LEU A 49 -8.66 19.71 1.56
CA LEU A 49 -8.69 20.11 2.97
C LEU A 49 -7.97 21.44 3.19
N TYR A 50 -6.82 21.63 2.54
CA TYR A 50 -6.07 22.88 2.57
C TYR A 50 -6.87 24.05 1.99
N LEU A 51 -7.45 23.88 0.80
CA LEU A 51 -8.24 24.92 0.13
C LEU A 51 -9.51 25.30 0.89
N LEU A 52 -10.11 24.36 1.63
CA LEU A 52 -11.27 24.60 2.49
C LEU A 52 -10.92 25.23 3.85
N GLY A 53 -9.63 25.52 4.10
CA GLY A 53 -9.17 26.09 5.37
C GLY A 53 -9.50 25.19 6.57
N ARG A 54 -9.58 23.87 6.37
CA ARG A 54 -9.79 22.93 7.46
C ARG A 54 -8.55 22.87 8.32
N VAL A 55 -8.74 22.66 9.62
CA VAL A 55 -7.67 22.36 10.57
C VAL A 55 -7.62 20.85 10.83
N PRO A 56 -6.44 20.26 11.08
CA PRO A 56 -6.34 18.87 11.47
C PRO A 56 -7.06 18.63 12.82
N PHE A 57 -7.65 17.44 12.97
CA PHE A 57 -8.37 17.07 14.18
C PHE A 57 -7.46 17.04 15.42
N VAL A 58 -6.19 16.67 15.21
CA VAL A 58 -5.15 16.69 16.24
C VAL A 58 -4.18 17.83 15.91
N PRO A 59 -3.87 18.73 16.85
CA PRO A 59 -2.90 19.78 16.62
C PRO A 59 -1.51 19.19 16.39
N SER A 60 -0.69 19.91 15.61
CA SER A 60 0.69 19.49 15.34
C SER A 60 1.52 19.54 16.64
N ASN A 61 2.17 18.42 16.97
CA ASN A 61 3.16 18.34 18.06
C ASN A 61 4.59 18.61 17.58
N LEU A 62 4.79 18.91 16.29
CA LEU A 62 6.10 19.16 15.71
C LEU A 62 6.50 20.61 15.94
N ALA A 63 7.65 20.83 16.59
CA ALA A 63 8.14 22.17 16.91
C ALA A 63 8.36 23.08 15.69
N PHE A 64 8.58 22.52 14.51
CA PHE A 64 8.86 23.25 13.27
C PHE A 64 7.65 23.36 12.33
N LEU A 65 6.55 22.65 12.60
CA LEU A 65 5.38 22.62 11.72
C LEU A 65 4.14 23.08 12.48
N THR A 66 3.67 24.29 12.17
CA THR A 66 2.45 24.84 12.77
C THR A 66 1.21 24.13 12.24
N THR A 67 0.14 24.10 13.03
CA THR A 67 -1.16 23.52 12.65
C THR A 67 -1.72 24.12 11.36
N GLU A 68 -1.47 25.41 11.12
CA GLU A 68 -1.92 26.13 9.92
C GLU A 68 -1.20 25.66 8.64
N ASN A 69 0.09 25.33 8.75
CA ASN A 69 0.91 24.86 7.63
C ASN A 69 0.92 23.33 7.50
N TYR A 70 0.13 22.63 8.32
CA TYR A 70 0.17 21.17 8.38
C TYR A 70 -0.23 20.54 7.03
N TYR A 71 -1.39 20.92 6.49
CA TYR A 71 -1.88 20.34 5.23
C TYR A 71 -1.04 20.76 4.02
N SER A 72 -0.49 21.98 4.01
CA SER A 72 0.41 22.40 2.92
C SER A 72 1.70 21.59 2.91
N ALA A 73 2.27 21.32 4.08
CA ALA A 73 3.44 20.44 4.19
C ALA A 73 3.08 18.99 3.82
N GLU A 74 1.94 18.48 4.28
CA GLU A 74 1.49 17.12 4.02
C GLU A 74 1.35 16.83 2.51
N ILE A 75 0.95 17.82 1.70
CA ILE A 75 0.88 17.66 0.23
C ILE A 75 2.21 17.16 -0.36
N PHE A 76 3.34 17.65 0.15
CA PHE A 76 4.68 17.29 -0.34
C PHE A 76 5.27 16.10 0.42
N PHE A 77 5.04 16.01 1.72
CA PHE A 77 5.60 14.92 2.53
C PHE A 77 4.87 13.61 2.33
N LEU A 78 3.57 13.61 2.00
CA LEU A 78 2.77 12.40 1.90
C LEU A 78 3.28 11.41 0.83
N PRO A 79 3.64 11.84 -0.41
CA PRO A 79 4.27 10.95 -1.38
C PRO A 79 5.60 10.35 -0.91
N ILE A 80 6.46 11.16 -0.28
CA ILE A 80 7.76 10.72 0.22
C ILE A 80 7.57 9.73 1.36
N PHE A 81 6.70 10.05 2.32
CA PHE A 81 6.31 9.17 3.41
C PHE A 81 5.76 7.84 2.88
N GLY A 82 4.91 7.88 1.87
CA GLY A 82 4.36 6.69 1.22
C GLY A 82 5.42 5.77 0.64
N LEU A 83 6.43 6.32 -0.03
CA LEU A 83 7.57 5.55 -0.55
C LEU A 83 8.41 4.94 0.57
N VAL A 84 8.71 5.69 1.63
CA VAL A 84 9.47 5.18 2.78
C VAL A 84 8.70 4.06 3.48
N ALA A 85 7.39 4.26 3.71
CA ALA A 85 6.53 3.24 4.31
C ALA A 85 6.45 1.97 3.46
N TRP A 86 6.35 2.13 2.13
CA TRP A 86 6.37 1.00 1.19
C TRP A 86 7.67 0.19 1.27
N LEU A 87 8.82 0.85 1.26
CA LEU A 87 10.12 0.19 1.43
C LEU A 87 10.21 -0.50 2.79
N LEU A 88 9.85 0.20 3.87
CA LEU A 88 9.90 -0.34 5.22
C LEU A 88 9.05 -1.61 5.39
N MET A 89 7.81 -1.58 4.88
CA MET A 89 6.92 -2.75 4.93
C MET A 89 7.45 -3.89 4.08
N SER A 90 7.99 -3.61 2.90
CA SER A 90 8.57 -4.62 2.01
C SER A 90 9.81 -5.26 2.63
N SER A 91 10.70 -4.47 3.24
CA SER A 91 11.88 -4.96 3.97
C SER A 91 11.48 -5.79 5.18
N SER A 92 10.47 -5.33 5.94
CA SER A 92 9.95 -6.08 7.08
C SER A 92 9.38 -7.44 6.64
N ALA A 93 8.58 -7.46 5.57
CA ALA A 93 8.05 -8.70 5.01
C ALA A 93 9.17 -9.63 4.55
N HIS A 94 10.18 -9.12 3.84
CA HIS A 94 11.34 -9.90 3.41
C HIS A 94 12.08 -10.53 4.59
N ILE A 95 12.35 -9.76 5.65
CA ILE A 95 13.03 -10.25 6.86
C ILE A 95 12.21 -11.36 7.52
N VAL A 96 10.89 -11.16 7.70
CA VAL A 96 10.01 -12.17 8.31
C VAL A 96 10.03 -13.48 7.52
N LEU A 97 10.02 -13.41 6.18
CA LEU A 97 10.06 -14.58 5.32
C LEU A 97 11.39 -15.31 5.37
N ARG A 98 12.49 -14.56 5.38
CA ARG A 98 13.85 -15.10 5.55
C ARG A 98 14.00 -15.79 6.90
N LEU A 99 13.51 -15.19 7.98
CA LEU A 99 13.54 -15.78 9.33
C LEU A 99 12.66 -17.04 9.42
N ALA A 100 11.59 -17.12 8.63
CA ALA A 100 10.76 -18.32 8.51
C ALA A 100 11.36 -19.41 7.60
N GLY A 101 12.59 -19.22 7.08
CA GLY A 101 13.26 -20.17 6.19
C GLY A 101 12.68 -20.25 4.78
N LYS A 102 11.83 -19.28 4.39
CA LYS A 102 11.24 -19.24 3.05
C LYS A 102 12.14 -18.50 2.07
N ALA A 103 12.17 -18.97 0.82
CA ALA A 103 12.69 -18.18 -0.28
C ALA A 103 11.86 -16.90 -0.42
N SER A 104 12.52 -15.78 -0.71
CA SER A 104 11.86 -14.48 -0.83
C SER A 104 12.61 -13.63 -1.84
N ASP A 105 11.93 -13.22 -2.90
CA ASP A 105 12.40 -12.23 -3.87
C ASP A 105 11.95 -10.84 -3.42
N PHE A 106 12.91 -9.95 -3.18
CA PHE A 106 12.63 -8.61 -2.66
C PHE A 106 11.88 -7.74 -3.67
N ASP A 107 12.21 -7.84 -4.96
CA ASP A 107 11.57 -7.03 -6.00
C ASP A 107 10.10 -7.43 -6.15
N GLN A 108 9.81 -8.72 -6.06
CA GLN A 108 8.42 -9.19 -6.07
C GLN A 108 7.64 -8.78 -4.83
N ILE A 109 8.27 -8.79 -3.66
CA ILE A 109 7.64 -8.27 -2.43
C ILE A 109 7.30 -6.79 -2.60
N LEU A 110 8.22 -5.99 -3.13
CA LEU A 110 7.98 -4.58 -3.43
C LEU A 110 6.79 -4.41 -4.37
N ASN A 111 6.69 -5.21 -5.43
CA ASN A 111 5.56 -5.20 -6.35
C ASN A 111 4.23 -5.52 -5.66
N ILE A 112 4.20 -6.59 -4.87
CA ILE A 112 3.00 -7.08 -4.18
C ILE A 112 2.53 -6.06 -3.13
N VAL A 113 3.43 -5.59 -2.27
CA VAL A 113 3.12 -4.63 -1.22
C VAL A 113 2.65 -3.32 -1.83
N GLY A 114 3.32 -2.82 -2.86
CA GLY A 114 2.96 -1.55 -3.51
C GLY A 114 1.57 -1.61 -4.16
N MET A 115 1.26 -2.69 -4.87
CA MET A 115 -0.08 -2.92 -5.42
C MET A 115 -1.12 -3.07 -4.33
N GLY A 116 -0.80 -3.78 -3.25
CA GLY A 116 -1.67 -3.93 -2.07
C GLY A 116 -2.02 -2.60 -1.42
N MET A 117 -1.07 -1.65 -1.36
CA MET A 117 -1.33 -0.30 -0.83
C MET A 117 -2.31 0.48 -1.72
N LEU A 118 -2.27 0.31 -3.05
CA LEU A 118 -3.18 1.00 -3.96
C LEU A 118 -4.64 0.52 -3.81
N ILE A 119 -4.86 -0.73 -3.41
CA ILE A 119 -6.20 -1.26 -3.18
C ILE A 119 -6.81 -0.53 -1.96
N PRO A 120 -7.90 0.24 -2.13
CA PRO A 120 -8.62 0.78 -0.97
C PRO A 120 -9.09 -0.41 -0.15
N MET A 121 -8.80 -0.40 1.16
CA MET A 121 -9.08 -1.51 2.06
C MET A 121 -10.40 -2.18 1.66
N PRO A 122 -10.38 -3.45 1.21
CA PRO A 122 -11.63 -4.13 0.91
C PRO A 122 -12.41 -4.12 2.21
N VAL A 123 -13.69 -3.74 2.14
CA VAL A 123 -14.61 -3.92 3.26
C VAL A 123 -14.48 -5.38 3.61
N MET A 124 -13.77 -5.69 4.72
CA MET A 124 -13.81 -7.02 5.30
C MET A 124 -15.26 -7.17 5.71
N ARG A 125 -16.07 -7.74 4.81
CA ARG A 125 -17.43 -8.14 5.12
C ARG A 125 -17.25 -9.18 6.21
N THR A 126 -17.43 -8.74 7.44
CA THR A 126 -17.58 -9.55 8.65
C THR A 126 -18.75 -10.48 8.40
N GLY A 127 -18.44 -11.61 7.79
CA GLY A 127 -19.42 -12.52 7.25
C GLY A 127 -18.72 -13.70 6.60
N LEU A 128 -17.94 -14.45 7.37
CA LEU A 128 -18.00 -15.92 7.39
C LEU A 128 -16.96 -16.48 8.39
N LEU A 129 -17.36 -16.56 9.66
CA LEU A 129 -17.11 -17.74 10.48
C LEU A 129 -17.82 -18.95 9.85
N ARG A 130 -17.34 -19.41 8.69
CA ARG A 130 -17.74 -20.71 8.14
C ARG A 130 -16.58 -21.34 7.38
N LYS A 131 -15.79 -22.07 8.17
CA LYS A 131 -15.39 -23.46 7.87
C LYS A 131 -14.75 -23.67 6.50
N HIS A 132 -13.45 -23.44 6.41
CA HIS A 132 -12.54 -24.42 5.81
C HIS A 132 -11.19 -24.34 6.51
N SER A 133 -11.03 -25.24 7.47
CA SER A 133 -9.75 -25.82 7.87
C SER A 133 -8.98 -26.24 6.61
N GLY A 134 -7.83 -25.60 6.39
CA GLY A 134 -7.01 -25.81 5.19
C GLY A 134 -5.83 -24.85 5.17
N CYS A 135 -4.85 -25.16 6.01
CA CYS A 135 -3.49 -24.62 6.03
C CYS A 135 -2.98 -24.25 4.63
N GLY A 136 -2.52 -23.00 4.45
CA GLY A 136 -1.99 -22.56 3.16
C GLY A 136 -1.21 -21.26 3.13
N ILE A 137 -0.84 -20.63 4.24
CA ILE A 137 0.07 -19.45 4.23
C ILE A 137 1.52 -19.88 3.88
N GLY A 138 1.79 -21.19 3.87
CA GLY A 138 3.06 -21.81 3.49
C GLY A 138 3.45 -21.68 2.01
N GLN A 139 2.49 -21.55 1.09
CA GLN A 139 2.71 -21.88 -0.33
C GLN A 139 2.78 -20.66 -1.27
N TRP A 140 2.58 -19.45 -0.76
CA TRP A 140 2.43 -18.25 -1.60
C TRP A 140 3.74 -17.55 -2.02
N LEU A 141 4.89 -18.04 -1.54
CA LEU A 141 6.21 -17.43 -1.74
C LEU A 141 7.25 -18.38 -2.33
N LEU A 142 6.78 -19.46 -2.96
CA LEU A 142 7.57 -20.24 -3.91
C LEU A 142 7.22 -19.81 -5.34
#